data_AF-A0AAV8VCY9-F1
#
_entry.id   AF-A0AAV8VCY9-F1
#
_cell.length_a   1.000
_cell.length_b   1.000
_cell.length_c   1.000
_cell.angle_alpha   90.00
_cell.angle_beta   90.00
_cell.angle_gamma   90.00
#
_symmetry.space_group_name_H-M   'P 1'
#
loop_
_entity.id
_entity.type
_entity.pdbx_description
1 polymer ?
#
loop_
_entity_poly.entity_id
_entity_poly.type
_entity_poly.pdbx_seq_one_letter_code
_entity_poly.pdbx_strand_id
1 'polypeptide(L)'
;MQPKVEKHISAQPLANEYGYLITNREILSSDIEDFEYTPKPEFEGKFTIFNEPNEMVLLQRFFDHIMEVRPHIFVTYNGDFFDWPFVEARAASYDMDMKQEIGFSRNKEGVYTCRPAMHMDCLCWVKRDSYLPVGSQNLKAVAKAKLRYDPVELDPEEMCPLAASQPQVLSNYSVSDAVATYYLYMQYVHPFIFALCTIIPCEPDEVLRKGSELVCLVD
;
A
#
# COMPACT_ATOMS: atom_id res chain seq x y z
N MET A 1 -19.14 -5.28 -3.64
CA MET A 1 -18.13 -4.24 -3.90
C MET A 1 -17.44 -3.98 -2.58
N GLN A 2 -16.14 -4.29 -2.46
CA GLN A 2 -15.42 -3.85 -1.26
C GLN A 2 -15.26 -2.32 -1.38
N PRO A 3 -15.60 -1.55 -0.34
CA PRO A 3 -15.28 -0.13 -0.28
C PRO A 3 -13.76 -0.01 -0.15
N LYS A 4 -13.03 -0.14 -1.27
CA LYS A 4 -11.61 0.19 -1.26
C LYS A 4 -11.50 1.69 -1.35
N VAL A 5 -11.21 2.25 -0.20
CA VAL A 5 -10.61 3.58 -0.08
C VAL A 5 -9.17 3.41 -0.56
N GLU A 6 -8.80 4.09 -1.64
CA GLU A 6 -7.45 3.95 -2.22
C GLU A 6 -6.42 4.65 -1.32
N LYS A 7 -5.37 3.89 -0.98
CA LYS A 7 -4.32 4.28 -0.04
C LYS A 7 -3.09 4.61 -0.86
N HIS A 8 -2.65 5.86 -0.87
CA HIS A 8 -1.33 6.21 -1.38
C HIS A 8 -0.43 6.64 -0.23
N ILE A 9 0.66 5.89 -0.01
CA ILE A 9 1.78 6.38 0.76
C ILE A 9 3.03 6.19 -0.11
N SER A 10 3.53 7.30 -0.67
CA SER A 10 4.84 7.29 -1.31
C SER A 10 5.92 7.19 -0.25
N ALA A 11 6.84 6.23 -0.40
CA ALA A 11 8.04 6.19 0.41
C ALA A 11 9.12 7.08 -0.22
N GLN A 12 8.88 8.40 -0.22
CA GLN A 12 9.96 9.38 -0.43
C GLN A 12 10.19 10.17 0.86
N PRO A 13 11.43 10.22 1.38
CA PRO A 13 11.78 11.09 2.49
C PRO A 13 11.99 12.52 1.95
N LEU A 14 10.90 13.19 1.54
CA LEU A 14 10.93 14.60 1.15
C LEU A 14 9.79 15.35 1.84
N ALA A 15 10.11 15.80 3.05
CA ALA A 15 9.72 17.08 3.63
C ALA A 15 8.27 17.34 4.07
N ASN A 16 7.32 16.41 3.96
CA ASN A 16 5.93 16.65 4.42
C ASN A 16 5.25 15.32 4.84
N GLU A 17 5.23 15.03 6.15
CA GLU A 17 4.67 13.83 6.81
C GLU A 17 3.13 13.78 6.75
N TYR A 18 2.55 13.85 5.55
CA TYR A 18 1.11 13.78 5.34
C TYR A 18 0.74 12.53 4.53
N GLY A 19 -0.13 11.71 5.11
CA GLY A 19 -0.84 10.66 4.40
C GLY A 19 -2.03 11.23 3.63
N TYR A 20 -2.51 10.48 2.65
CA TYR A 20 -3.68 10.86 1.85
C TYR A 20 -4.71 9.75 1.84
N LEU A 21 -5.98 10.14 1.83
CA LEU A 21 -7.10 9.23 1.67
C LEU A 21 -8.01 9.73 0.56
N ILE A 22 -8.25 8.92 -0.47
CA ILE A 22 -9.20 9.26 -1.53
C ILE A 22 -10.44 8.38 -1.34
N THR A 23 -11.62 9.00 -1.22
CA THR A 23 -12.88 8.31 -0.94
C THR A 23 -13.86 8.42 -2.09
N ASN A 24 -14.71 7.39 -2.25
CA ASN A 24 -15.80 7.39 -3.22
C ASN A 24 -17.13 7.68 -2.50
N ARG A 25 -17.74 8.83 -2.83
CA ARG A 25 -19.01 9.30 -2.25
C ARG A 25 -20.26 8.56 -2.75
N GLU A 26 -20.15 7.71 -3.77
CA GLU A 26 -21.22 6.76 -4.12
C GLU A 26 -21.35 5.62 -3.10
N ILE A 27 -20.25 5.33 -2.37
CA ILE A 27 -20.19 4.23 -1.41
C ILE A 27 -20.28 4.73 0.03
N LEU A 28 -19.50 5.77 0.37
CA LEU A 28 -19.60 6.40 1.68
C LEU A 28 -20.87 7.23 1.78
N SER A 29 -21.50 7.31 2.94
CA SER A 29 -22.72 8.13 3.12
C SER A 29 -22.45 9.61 3.38
N SER A 30 -21.31 9.96 3.98
CA SER A 30 -20.88 11.34 4.25
C SER A 30 -19.44 11.60 3.82
N ASP A 31 -19.11 12.88 3.65
CA ASP A 31 -17.73 13.32 3.53
C ASP A 31 -16.96 12.93 4.79
N ILE A 32 -15.66 12.68 4.62
CA ILE A 32 -14.71 12.38 5.67
C ILE A 32 -13.85 13.62 5.89
N GLU A 33 -13.71 14.03 7.14
CA GLU A 33 -12.86 15.16 7.54
C GLU A 33 -11.41 14.71 7.67
N ASP A 34 -10.47 15.64 7.46
CA ASP A 34 -9.05 15.46 7.76
C ASP A 34 -8.87 15.01 9.21
N PHE A 35 -8.03 13.99 9.42
CA PHE A 35 -7.85 13.38 10.73
C PHE A 35 -6.46 12.81 10.93
N GLU A 36 -6.16 12.48 12.17
CA GLU A 36 -4.89 11.88 12.56
C GLU A 36 -5.10 10.45 13.09
N TYR A 37 -4.27 9.53 12.62
CA TYR A 37 -4.13 8.18 13.13
C TYR A 37 -2.65 7.94 13.50
N THR A 38 -2.33 8.15 14.76
CA THR A 38 -0.98 8.00 15.33
C THR A 38 -1.01 6.89 16.39
N PRO A 39 -0.83 5.60 16.01
CA PRO A 39 -0.90 4.48 16.96
C PRO A 39 0.23 4.51 17.98
N LYS A 40 1.34 5.19 17.67
CA LYS A 40 2.48 5.46 18.55
C LYS A 40 3.15 6.78 18.19
N PRO A 41 3.87 7.44 19.11
CA PRO A 41 4.61 8.67 18.82
C PRO A 41 5.59 8.54 17.64
N GLU A 42 6.23 7.39 17.48
CA GLU A 42 7.14 7.14 16.34
C GLU A 42 6.43 6.82 15.01
N PHE A 43 5.10 6.65 15.04
CA PHE A 43 4.28 6.27 13.89
C PHE A 43 3.18 7.31 13.65
N GLU A 44 3.57 8.54 13.34
CA GLU A 44 2.64 9.63 13.03
C GLU A 44 1.91 9.39 11.70
N GLY A 45 0.61 9.70 11.68
CA GLY A 45 -0.21 9.58 10.48
C GLY A 45 -1.23 10.69 10.39
N LYS A 46 -0.86 11.84 9.81
CA LYS A 46 -1.77 12.97 9.56
C LYS A 46 -2.32 12.84 8.15
N PHE A 47 -3.65 12.76 8.00
CA PHE A 47 -4.29 12.44 6.73
C PHE A 47 -5.09 13.61 6.18
N THR A 48 -4.77 14.00 4.94
CA THR A 48 -5.59 14.87 4.10
C THR A 48 -6.54 14.04 3.26
N ILE A 49 -7.81 14.42 3.20
CA ILE A 49 -8.87 13.62 2.59
C ILE A 49 -9.40 14.27 1.31
N PHE A 50 -9.49 13.46 0.26
CA PHE A 50 -10.13 13.83 -1.00
C PHE A 50 -11.44 13.06 -1.13
N ASN A 51 -12.56 13.77 -0.95
CA ASN A 51 -13.90 13.20 -1.08
C ASN A 51 -14.39 13.31 -2.52
N GLU A 52 -14.13 12.27 -3.33
CA GLU A 52 -14.44 12.29 -4.76
C GLU A 52 -15.87 11.80 -5.05
N PRO A 53 -16.58 12.41 -6.01
CA PRO A 53 -18.02 12.20 -6.18
C PRO A 53 -18.38 10.78 -6.66
N ASN A 54 -17.46 10.09 -7.33
CA ASN A 54 -17.64 8.74 -7.86
C ASN A 54 -16.28 8.04 -8.05
N GLU A 55 -16.32 6.75 -8.41
CA GLU A 55 -15.11 5.93 -8.56
C GLU A 55 -14.20 6.38 -9.71
N MET A 56 -14.75 6.85 -10.82
CA MET A 56 -13.95 7.32 -11.96
C MET A 56 -13.07 8.51 -11.55
N VAL A 57 -13.64 9.49 -10.84
CA VAL A 57 -12.89 10.66 -10.37
C VAL A 57 -11.89 10.28 -9.28
N LEU A 58 -12.21 9.28 -8.44
CA LEU A 58 -11.28 8.71 -7.47
C LEU A 58 -10.03 8.12 -8.16
N LEU A 59 -10.22 7.28 -9.18
CA LEU A 59 -9.13 6.66 -9.93
C LEU A 59 -8.28 7.70 -10.65
N GLN A 60 -8.94 8.70 -11.27
CA GLN A 60 -8.23 9.82 -11.89
C GLN A 60 -7.40 10.59 -10.87
N ARG A 61 -7.95 10.92 -9.69
CA ARG A 61 -7.23 11.59 -8.60
C ARG A 61 -6.01 10.77 -8.17
N PHE A 62 -6.16 9.45 -8.04
CA PHE A 62 -5.07 8.56 -7.66
C PHE A 62 -3.94 8.59 -8.70
N PHE A 63 -4.25 8.50 -9.99
CA PHE A 63 -3.27 8.58 -11.06
C PHE A 63 -2.61 9.97 -11.16
N ASP A 64 -3.41 11.03 -11.09
CA ASP A 64 -2.92 12.42 -11.10
C ASP A 64 -1.95 12.67 -9.95
N HIS A 65 -2.29 12.21 -8.73
CA HIS A 65 -1.45 12.38 -7.56
C HIS A 65 -0.12 11.61 -7.68
N ILE A 66 -0.14 10.40 -8.23
CA ILE A 66 1.09 9.65 -8.55
C ILE A 66 1.96 10.45 -9.52
N MET A 67 1.37 11.04 -10.57
CA MET A 67 2.12 11.79 -11.59
C MET A 67 2.62 13.15 -11.10
N GLU A 68 1.95 13.74 -10.10
CA GLU A 68 2.37 14.94 -9.38
C GLU A 68 3.57 14.65 -8.47
N VAL A 69 3.46 13.62 -7.60
CA VAL A 69 4.47 13.28 -6.60
C VAL A 69 5.68 12.57 -7.22
N ARG A 70 5.48 11.82 -8.31
CA ARG A 70 6.49 11.00 -9.01
C ARG A 70 7.28 10.10 -8.04
N PRO A 71 6.59 9.20 -7.32
CA PRO A 71 7.23 8.28 -6.39
C PRO A 71 8.24 7.37 -7.11
N HIS A 72 9.44 7.20 -6.52
CA HIS A 72 10.41 6.20 -6.98
C HIS A 72 10.13 4.82 -6.38
N ILE A 73 9.34 4.76 -5.30
CA ILE A 73 9.04 3.55 -4.55
C ILE A 73 7.55 3.51 -4.22
N PHE A 74 6.89 2.44 -4.64
CA PHE A 74 5.52 2.10 -4.24
C PHE A 74 5.58 0.96 -3.24
N VAL A 75 4.88 1.11 -2.11
CA VAL A 75 4.87 0.11 -1.04
C VAL A 75 3.46 -0.42 -0.87
N THR A 76 3.30 -1.73 -0.83
CA THR A 76 2.01 -2.39 -0.60
C THR A 76 2.17 -3.57 0.35
N TYR A 77 1.05 -4.17 0.74
CA TYR A 77 1.01 -5.46 1.43
C TYR A 77 0.10 -6.41 0.66
N ASN A 78 0.68 -7.37 -0.06
CA ASN A 78 -0.01 -8.23 -1.03
C ASN A 78 -0.57 -7.48 -2.26
N GLY A 79 0.05 -6.35 -2.64
CA GLY A 79 -0.44 -5.51 -3.73
C GLY A 79 -0.34 -6.18 -5.10
N ASP A 80 0.63 -7.07 -5.31
CA ASP A 80 0.78 -7.78 -6.59
C ASP A 80 -0.43 -8.68 -6.93
N PHE A 81 -1.09 -9.21 -5.89
CA PHE A 81 -2.17 -10.19 -6.03
C PHE A 81 -3.55 -9.67 -5.62
N PHE A 82 -3.65 -8.43 -5.16
CA PHE A 82 -4.90 -7.87 -4.69
C PHE A 82 -5.11 -6.40 -5.07
N ASP A 83 -4.21 -5.49 -4.70
CA ASP A 83 -4.43 -4.06 -4.90
C ASP A 83 -4.29 -3.63 -6.36
N TRP A 84 -3.13 -3.88 -6.98
CA TRP A 84 -2.90 -3.49 -8.37
C TRP A 84 -3.84 -4.17 -9.39
N PRO A 85 -4.11 -5.49 -9.31
CA PRO A 85 -5.10 -6.09 -10.20
C PRO A 85 -6.49 -5.51 -10.05
N PHE A 86 -6.85 -5.08 -8.83
CA PHE A 86 -8.14 -4.45 -8.58
C PHE A 86 -8.19 -3.06 -9.22
N VAL A 87 -7.19 -2.20 -8.95
CA VAL A 87 -7.10 -0.86 -9.54
C VAL A 87 -7.11 -0.92 -11.06
N GLU A 88 -6.29 -1.79 -11.66
CA GLU A 88 -6.22 -1.98 -13.12
C GLU A 88 -7.58 -2.38 -13.70
N ALA A 89 -8.29 -3.33 -13.07
CA ALA A 89 -9.58 -3.79 -13.53
C ALA A 89 -10.69 -2.73 -13.39
N ARG A 90 -10.66 -1.91 -12.32
CA ARG A 90 -11.61 -0.80 -12.14
C ARG A 90 -11.33 0.34 -13.12
N ALA A 91 -10.06 0.72 -13.30
CA ALA A 91 -9.64 1.72 -14.28
C ALA A 91 -10.07 1.33 -15.70
N ALA A 92 -9.87 0.07 -16.10
CA ALA A 92 -10.29 -0.43 -17.40
C ALA A 92 -11.81 -0.34 -17.64
N SER A 93 -12.64 -0.36 -16.59
CA SER A 93 -14.09 -0.18 -16.73
C SER A 93 -14.53 1.26 -17.05
N TYR A 94 -13.60 2.21 -16.93
CA TYR A 94 -13.75 3.61 -17.29
C TYR A 94 -12.84 4.02 -18.47
N ASP A 95 -12.38 3.04 -19.26
CA ASP A 95 -11.48 3.25 -20.40
C ASP A 95 -10.12 3.90 -20.03
N MET A 96 -9.69 3.76 -18.77
CA MET A 96 -8.38 4.23 -18.29
C MET A 96 -7.35 3.09 -18.37
N ASP A 97 -6.28 3.29 -19.15
CA ASP A 97 -5.16 2.34 -19.25
C ASP A 97 -4.11 2.67 -18.18
N MET A 98 -4.10 1.90 -17.08
CA MET A 98 -3.18 2.12 -15.95
C MET A 98 -1.70 2.19 -16.36
N LYS A 99 -1.29 1.47 -17.42
CA LYS A 99 0.08 1.51 -17.92
C LYS A 99 0.38 2.82 -18.61
N GLN A 100 -0.58 3.38 -19.34
CA GLN A 100 -0.43 4.70 -19.97
C GLN A 100 -0.48 5.82 -18.94
N GLU A 101 -1.36 5.71 -17.94
CA GLU A 101 -1.56 6.74 -16.90
C GLU A 101 -0.35 6.85 -15.95
N ILE A 102 0.12 5.72 -15.40
CA ILE A 102 1.15 5.71 -14.34
C ILE A 102 2.33 4.76 -14.59
N GLY A 103 2.40 4.12 -15.76
CA GLY A 103 3.51 3.24 -16.14
C GLY A 103 3.51 1.85 -15.50
N PHE A 104 2.56 1.56 -14.59
CA PHE A 104 2.41 0.26 -13.94
C PHE A 104 1.72 -0.75 -14.84
N SER A 105 2.28 -1.95 -14.94
CA SER A 105 1.62 -3.07 -15.63
C SER A 105 2.08 -4.41 -15.09
N ARG A 106 1.27 -5.44 -15.29
CA ARG A 106 1.62 -6.82 -14.92
C ARG A 106 2.67 -7.39 -15.88
N ASN A 107 3.75 -7.96 -15.32
CA ASN A 107 4.79 -8.65 -16.07
C ASN A 107 4.47 -10.16 -16.29
N LYS A 108 5.42 -10.91 -16.86
CA LYS A 108 5.23 -12.34 -17.18
C LYS A 108 5.11 -13.22 -15.95
N GLU A 109 5.70 -12.79 -14.85
CA GLU A 109 5.69 -13.44 -13.54
C GLU A 109 4.41 -13.13 -12.75
N GLY A 110 3.51 -12.30 -13.31
CA GLY A 110 2.23 -11.96 -12.71
C GLY A 110 2.29 -10.85 -11.66
N VAL A 111 3.45 -10.22 -11.46
CA VAL A 111 3.65 -9.09 -10.53
C VAL A 111 3.58 -7.75 -11.27
N TYR A 112 3.23 -6.69 -10.56
CA TYR A 112 3.12 -5.34 -11.11
C TYR A 112 4.44 -4.60 -10.97
N THR A 113 4.92 -4.09 -12.09
CA THR A 113 6.17 -3.34 -12.17
C THR A 113 6.00 -2.06 -12.97
N CYS A 114 6.90 -1.11 -12.74
CA CYS A 114 6.99 0.15 -13.43
C CYS A 114 8.47 0.44 -13.72
N ARG A 115 8.79 1.00 -14.88
CA ARG A 115 10.20 1.27 -15.24
C ARG A 115 10.86 2.37 -14.38
N PRO A 116 10.22 3.54 -14.16
CA PRO A 116 10.82 4.59 -13.32
C PRO A 116 10.68 4.36 -11.80
N ALA A 117 9.93 3.36 -11.35
CA ALA A 117 9.63 3.18 -9.94
C ALA A 117 9.56 1.71 -9.54
N MET A 118 10.13 1.38 -8.39
CA MET A 118 10.12 0.03 -7.84
C MET A 118 8.85 -0.25 -7.03
N HIS A 119 8.35 -1.47 -7.14
CA HIS A 119 7.22 -1.96 -6.34
C HIS A 119 7.71 -2.88 -5.22
N MET A 120 7.54 -2.42 -3.98
CA MET A 120 7.91 -3.08 -2.74
C MET A 120 6.69 -3.73 -2.07
N ASP A 121 6.36 -4.96 -2.46
CA ASP A 121 5.33 -5.74 -1.78
C ASP A 121 5.89 -6.35 -0.49
N CYS A 122 5.50 -5.78 0.65
CA CYS A 122 6.00 -6.19 1.96
C CYS A 122 5.68 -7.65 2.30
N LEU A 123 4.65 -8.25 1.69
CA LEU A 123 4.32 -9.66 1.93
C LEU A 123 5.43 -10.59 1.44
N CYS A 124 6.18 -10.21 0.40
CA CYS A 124 7.34 -10.97 -0.07
C CYS A 124 8.42 -11.08 1.03
N TRP A 125 8.77 -9.96 1.65
CA TRP A 125 9.69 -9.94 2.79
C TRP A 125 9.12 -10.69 3.99
N VAL A 126 7.81 -10.54 4.27
CA VAL A 126 7.17 -11.25 5.39
C VAL A 126 7.29 -12.76 5.23
N LYS A 127 6.96 -13.29 4.05
CA LYS A 127 7.01 -14.73 3.78
C LYS A 127 8.42 -15.30 3.89
N ARG A 128 9.42 -14.53 3.46
CA ARG A 128 10.81 -15.02 3.31
C ARG A 128 11.69 -14.74 4.51
N ASP A 129 11.66 -13.52 5.02
CA ASP A 129 12.70 -12.97 5.91
C ASP A 129 12.17 -12.56 7.29
N SER A 130 10.85 -12.57 7.52
CA SER A 130 10.31 -12.13 8.82
C SER A 130 10.45 -13.15 9.95
N TYR A 131 10.70 -14.42 9.62
CA TYR A 131 10.67 -15.58 10.54
C TYR A 131 9.34 -15.78 11.29
N LEU A 132 8.24 -15.21 10.78
CA LEU A 132 6.90 -15.41 11.35
C LEU A 132 6.27 -16.71 10.84
N PRO A 133 5.53 -17.44 11.69
CA PRO A 133 4.80 -18.62 11.26
C PRO A 133 3.73 -18.25 10.24
N VAL A 134 3.41 -19.17 9.31
CA VAL A 134 2.46 -18.93 8.21
C VAL A 134 1.12 -18.37 8.68
N GLY A 135 0.62 -18.84 9.84
CA GLY A 135 -0.63 -18.33 10.44
C GLY A 135 -0.58 -16.89 10.96
N SER A 136 0.58 -16.24 10.94
CA SER A 136 0.80 -14.87 11.46
C SER A 136 1.37 -13.93 10.40
N GLN A 137 1.13 -14.23 9.12
CA GLN A 137 1.59 -13.43 7.98
C GLN A 137 0.49 -12.53 7.38
N ASN A 138 -0.60 -12.29 8.11
CA ASN A 138 -1.53 -11.21 7.78
C ASN A 138 -1.01 -9.88 8.35
N LEU A 139 -1.37 -8.75 7.74
CA LEU A 139 -0.85 -7.43 8.09
C LEU A 139 -1.02 -7.10 9.58
N LYS A 140 -2.16 -7.46 10.17
CA LYS A 140 -2.42 -7.26 11.60
C LYS A 140 -1.41 -7.98 12.49
N ALA A 141 -1.24 -9.29 12.28
CA ALA A 141 -0.32 -10.10 13.05
C ALA A 141 1.14 -9.63 12.86
N VAL A 142 1.49 -9.23 11.64
CA VAL A 142 2.82 -8.66 11.33
C VAL A 142 3.04 -7.34 12.05
N ALA A 143 2.08 -6.40 12.00
CA ALA A 143 2.16 -5.13 12.70
C ALA A 143 2.29 -5.33 14.22
N LYS A 144 1.52 -6.24 14.80
CA LYS A 144 1.62 -6.61 16.21
C LYS A 144 3.00 -7.17 16.57
N ALA A 145 3.54 -8.06 15.74
CA ALA A 145 4.82 -8.71 16.00
C ALA A 145 6.03 -7.79 15.75
N LYS A 146 5.99 -6.97 14.71
CA LYS A 146 7.12 -6.15 14.24
C LYS A 146 7.01 -4.71 14.73
N LEU A 147 5.88 -4.05 14.54
CA LEU A 147 5.66 -2.65 14.94
C LEU A 147 5.22 -2.51 16.41
N ARG A 148 4.83 -3.60 17.06
CA ARG A 148 4.47 -3.67 18.48
C ARG A 148 3.28 -2.75 18.85
N TYR A 149 2.28 -2.63 17.99
CA TYR A 149 0.96 -2.06 18.30
C TYR A 149 -0.15 -2.94 17.73
N ASP A 150 -1.38 -2.78 18.20
CA ASP A 150 -2.55 -3.47 17.64
C ASP A 150 -3.25 -2.54 16.64
N PRO A 151 -3.18 -2.81 15.32
CA PRO A 151 -3.92 -2.01 14.35
C PRO A 151 -5.43 -2.22 14.51
N VAL A 152 -6.20 -1.29 13.96
CA VAL A 152 -7.66 -1.37 13.94
C VAL A 152 -8.08 -2.65 13.22
N GLU A 153 -8.95 -3.44 13.86
CA GLU A 153 -9.53 -4.64 13.27
C GLU A 153 -10.95 -4.35 12.83
N LEU A 154 -11.29 -4.82 11.63
CA LEU A 154 -12.63 -4.75 11.10
C LEU A 154 -12.96 -6.04 10.35
N ASP A 155 -14.12 -6.62 10.62
CA ASP A 155 -14.59 -7.79 9.88
C ASP A 155 -14.93 -7.36 8.42
N PRO A 156 -14.45 -8.08 7.39
CA PRO A 156 -14.83 -7.82 6.01
C PRO A 156 -16.34 -7.73 5.77
N GLU A 157 -17.17 -8.46 6.52
CA GLU A 157 -18.63 -8.41 6.40
C GLU A 157 -19.24 -7.09 6.91
N GLU A 158 -18.54 -6.39 7.81
CA GLU A 158 -18.98 -5.12 8.40
C GLU A 158 -18.61 -3.90 7.54
N MET A 159 -17.69 -4.05 6.58
CA MET A 159 -17.21 -2.93 5.76
C MET A 159 -18.33 -2.22 4.99
N CYS A 160 -19.22 -2.97 4.33
CA CYS A 160 -20.32 -2.40 3.55
C CYS A 160 -21.37 -1.71 4.45
N PRO A 161 -21.86 -2.32 5.53
CA PRO A 161 -22.72 -1.63 6.50
C PRO A 161 -22.10 -0.36 7.09
N LEU A 162 -20.80 -0.37 7.40
CA LEU A 162 -20.11 0.80 7.95
C LEU A 162 -19.94 1.92 6.95
N ALA A 163 -19.73 1.64 5.67
CA ALA A 163 -19.68 2.67 4.64
C ALA A 163 -20.93 3.55 4.63
N ALA A 164 -22.10 2.95 4.86
CA ALA A 164 -23.37 3.66 4.95
C ALA A 164 -23.65 4.28 6.33
N SER A 165 -23.32 3.57 7.41
CA SER A 165 -23.73 3.96 8.77
C SER A 165 -22.68 4.80 9.52
N GLN A 166 -21.39 4.50 9.34
CA GLN A 166 -20.27 5.08 10.09
C GLN A 166 -19.01 5.20 9.20
N PRO A 167 -19.06 6.02 8.13
CA PRO A 167 -17.97 6.10 7.15
C PRO A 167 -16.64 6.55 7.76
N GLN A 168 -16.64 7.40 8.80
CA GLN A 168 -15.42 7.79 9.52
C GLN A 168 -14.70 6.61 10.19
N VAL A 169 -15.45 5.65 10.75
CA VAL A 169 -14.87 4.46 11.39
C VAL A 169 -14.20 3.57 10.34
N LEU A 170 -14.87 3.40 9.19
CA LEU A 170 -14.29 2.68 8.05
C LEU A 170 -13.01 3.36 7.53
N SER A 171 -12.99 4.70 7.47
CA SER A 171 -11.80 5.47 7.07
C SER A 171 -10.63 5.30 8.04
N ASN A 172 -10.89 5.23 9.36
CA ASN A 172 -9.87 4.94 10.37
C ASN A 172 -9.22 3.56 10.15
N TYR A 173 -10.04 2.53 9.86
CA TYR A 173 -9.52 1.20 9.50
C TYR A 173 -8.66 1.26 8.23
N SER A 174 -9.13 1.99 7.22
CA SER A 174 -8.41 2.17 5.96
C SER A 174 -7.01 2.75 6.19
N VAL A 175 -6.89 3.87 6.90
CA VAL A 175 -5.59 4.50 7.16
C VAL A 175 -4.70 3.67 8.09
N SER A 176 -5.28 2.89 9.00
CA SER A 176 -4.54 2.03 9.92
C SER A 176 -3.66 1.01 9.17
N ASP A 177 -4.19 0.37 8.13
CA ASP A 177 -3.37 -0.53 7.29
C ASP A 177 -2.30 0.23 6.50
N ALA A 178 -2.59 1.46 6.06
CA ALA A 178 -1.65 2.27 5.31
C ALA A 178 -0.44 2.61 6.19
N VAL A 179 -0.70 3.12 7.41
CA VAL A 179 0.31 3.39 8.44
C VAL A 179 1.10 2.11 8.77
N ALA A 180 0.42 0.99 8.99
CA ALA A 180 1.08 -0.29 9.26
C ALA A 180 2.02 -0.71 8.12
N THR A 181 1.57 -0.60 6.87
CA THR A 181 2.33 -0.98 5.69
C THR A 181 3.54 -0.06 5.50
N TYR A 182 3.35 1.25 5.62
CA TYR A 182 4.42 2.23 5.48
C TYR A 182 5.51 2.04 6.53
N TYR A 183 5.14 1.96 7.81
CA TYR A 183 6.12 1.81 8.87
C TYR A 183 6.76 0.42 8.91
N LEU A 184 6.05 -0.63 8.51
CA LEU A 184 6.66 -1.94 8.27
C LEU A 184 7.76 -1.83 7.21
N TYR A 185 7.49 -1.14 6.11
CA TYR A 185 8.47 -0.91 5.07
C TYR A 185 9.65 -0.10 5.58
N MET A 186 9.41 1.08 6.15
CA MET A 186 10.47 2.00 6.57
C MET A 186 11.38 1.40 7.64
N GLN A 187 10.82 0.66 8.61
CA GLN A 187 11.57 0.13 9.75
C GLN A 187 12.26 -1.20 9.45
N TYR A 188 11.68 -2.04 8.58
CA TYR A 188 12.17 -3.40 8.36
C TYR A 188 12.60 -3.67 6.92
N VAL A 189 11.74 -3.39 5.94
CA VAL A 189 11.98 -3.81 4.55
C VAL A 189 13.00 -2.93 3.85
N HIS A 190 12.86 -1.60 3.93
CA HIS A 190 13.74 -0.64 3.28
C HIS A 190 15.23 -0.84 3.66
N PRO A 191 15.62 -0.73 4.95
CA PRO A 191 17.03 -0.88 5.31
C PRO A 191 17.57 -2.26 4.97
N PHE A 192 16.76 -3.32 5.09
CA PHE A 192 17.18 -4.69 4.80
C PHE A 192 17.44 -4.90 3.29
N ILE A 193 16.47 -4.57 2.44
CA ILE A 193 16.59 -4.79 0.99
C ILE A 193 17.68 -3.92 0.39
N PHE A 194 17.75 -2.64 0.75
CA PHE A 194 18.78 -1.75 0.20
C PHE A 194 20.18 -2.10 0.71
N ALA A 195 20.33 -2.60 1.95
CA ALA A 195 21.61 -3.14 2.40
C ALA A 195 22.03 -4.36 1.58
N LEU A 196 21.12 -5.28 1.26
CA LEU A 196 21.41 -6.42 0.39
C LEU A 196 21.80 -6.00 -1.04
N CYS A 197 21.19 -4.93 -1.57
CA CYS A 197 21.54 -4.40 -2.89
C CYS A 197 22.98 -3.85 -2.96
N THR A 198 23.65 -3.61 -1.83
CA THR A 198 25.08 -3.21 -1.83
C THR A 198 26.02 -4.36 -2.17
N ILE A 199 25.55 -5.61 -2.05
CA ILE A 199 26.33 -6.83 -2.31
C ILE A 199 25.74 -7.70 -3.42
N ILE A 200 24.42 -7.62 -3.66
CA ILE A 200 23.74 -8.34 -4.75
C ILE A 200 23.55 -7.37 -5.93
N PRO A 201 24.08 -7.67 -7.13
CA PRO A 201 23.95 -6.81 -8.30
C PRO A 201 22.58 -6.99 -8.99
N CYS A 202 21.49 -6.81 -8.24
CA CYS A 202 20.12 -6.89 -8.73
C CYS A 202 19.34 -5.66 -8.27
N GLU A 203 18.26 -5.36 -8.98
CA GLU A 203 17.36 -4.27 -8.58
C GLU A 203 16.65 -4.61 -7.26
N PRO A 204 16.28 -3.61 -6.43
CA PRO A 204 15.69 -3.85 -5.12
C PRO A 204 14.40 -4.70 -5.14
N ASP A 205 13.60 -4.54 -6.18
CA ASP A 205 12.35 -5.28 -6.39
C ASP A 205 12.61 -6.75 -6.74
N GLU A 206 13.72 -7.05 -7.42
CA GLU A 206 14.22 -8.41 -7.65
C GLU A 206 14.80 -9.03 -6.38
N VAL A 207 15.61 -8.29 -5.62
CA VAL A 207 16.16 -8.75 -4.33
C VAL A 207 15.03 -9.09 -3.36
N LEU A 208 13.98 -8.27 -3.32
CA LEU A 208 12.78 -8.53 -2.52
C LEU A 208 12.02 -9.79 -2.95
N ARG A 209 11.95 -10.09 -4.26
CA ARG A 209 11.14 -11.19 -4.79
C ARG A 209 11.88 -12.52 -4.90
N LYS A 210 13.14 -12.50 -5.35
CA LYS A 210 13.90 -13.70 -5.71
C LYS A 210 14.74 -14.27 -4.56
N GLY A 211 15.29 -13.42 -3.69
CA GLY A 211 15.90 -13.87 -2.43
C GLY A 211 17.01 -14.90 -2.55
N SER A 212 17.25 -15.62 -1.44
CA SER A 212 18.43 -16.42 -1.06
C SER A 212 19.07 -17.29 -2.15
N GLU A 213 18.30 -17.71 -3.14
CA GLU A 213 18.78 -18.47 -4.31
C GLU A 213 19.80 -17.66 -5.14
N LEU A 214 19.69 -16.34 -5.19
CA LEU A 214 20.66 -15.46 -5.86
C LEU A 214 21.93 -15.24 -5.03
N VAL A 215 21.85 -15.32 -3.69
CA VAL A 215 22.99 -15.10 -2.77
C VAL A 215 23.97 -16.26 -2.85
N CYS A 216 23.47 -17.49 -3.05
CA CYS A 216 24.30 -18.71 -3.17
C CYS A 216 24.99 -18.88 -4.54
N LEU A 217 24.72 -18.02 -5.53
CA LEU A 217 25.31 -18.10 -6.88
C LEU A 217 26.52 -17.18 -7.06
N VAL A 218 26.91 -16.45 -6.01
CA VAL A 218 28.05 -15.50 -6.02
C VAL A 218 29.29 -16.08 -5.32
N ASP A 219 29.23 -17.33 -4.83
CA ASP A 219 30.37 -18.10 -4.28
C ASP A 219 30.93 -19.13 -5.28
#